data_AF-A0A4R5W1R1-F1
#
_entry.id   AF-A0A4R5W1R1-F1
#
_cell.length_a   1.000
_cell.length_b   1.000
_cell.length_c   1.000
_cell.angle_alpha   90.00
_cell.angle_beta   90.00
_cell.angle_gamma   90.00
#
_symmetry.space_group_name_H-M   'P 1'
#
loop_
_entity.id
_entity.type
_entity.pdbx_description
1 polymer ?
#
loop_
_entity_poly.entity_id
_entity_poly.type
_entity_poly.pdbx_seq_one_letter_code
_entity_poly.pdbx_strand_id
1 'polypeptide(L)'
;MANEYVSALSNYANFSGRATRKEYWMFTLYNLLISIGLMVIGRSAFHSDALYNLYSLAMLIPSIAVGVRRMHDIGRSGWWLLVPIVNLVFACTATVDLESNERPKLSGLALAAGIVLILIPIIGILAAIAIPAYQTYTVKAKMVEVMAVGKQAETSVANYIDKNGLAPTNLNQTDFTGTSKFISDIAVEPVNGDITLTLNFVPLKDKKIILRPFRGTGTTMWSCSGLGIQQQYLPSNCL
;
A
#
# COMPACT_ATOMS: atom_id res chain seq x y z
N MET A 1 -8.48 -14.61 -11.70
CA MET A 1 -9.51 -13.70 -11.14
C MET A 1 -10.83 -14.43 -10.87
N ALA A 2 -11.41 -15.19 -11.82
CA ALA A 2 -12.63 -15.98 -11.56
C ALA A 2 -12.45 -17.12 -10.53
N ASN A 3 -11.23 -17.64 -10.38
CA ASN A 3 -10.95 -18.79 -9.49
C ASN A 3 -11.19 -18.48 -8.00
N GLU A 4 -11.02 -17.21 -7.58
CA GLU A 4 -11.22 -16.82 -6.17
C GLU A 4 -12.71 -16.76 -5.80
N TYR A 5 -13.57 -16.34 -6.72
CA TYR A 5 -15.03 -16.32 -6.52
C TYR A 5 -15.60 -17.74 -6.40
N VAL A 6 -15.15 -18.66 -7.26
CA VAL A 6 -15.54 -20.08 -7.21
C VAL A 6 -15.01 -20.76 -5.95
N SER A 7 -13.80 -20.42 -5.48
CA SER A 7 -13.25 -20.92 -4.22
C SER A 7 -14.02 -20.43 -2.97
N ALA A 8 -14.53 -19.19 -3.01
CA ALA A 8 -15.37 -18.67 -1.94
C ALA A 8 -16.73 -19.39 -1.90
N LEU A 9 -17.30 -19.69 -3.08
CA LEU A 9 -18.54 -20.45 -3.21
C LEU A 9 -18.38 -21.94 -2.89
N SER A 10 -17.24 -22.57 -3.16
CA SER A 10 -17.03 -23.98 -2.79
C SER A 10 -16.91 -24.17 -1.27
N ASN A 11 -16.41 -23.15 -0.57
CA ASN A 11 -16.32 -23.13 0.89
C ASN A 11 -17.51 -22.44 1.55
N TYR A 12 -18.63 -22.21 0.88
CA TYR A 12 -19.70 -21.34 1.37
C TYR A 12 -20.30 -21.68 2.75
N ALA A 13 -20.25 -22.95 3.17
CA ALA A 13 -20.74 -23.42 4.48
C ALA A 13 -19.62 -23.69 5.50
N ASN A 14 -18.35 -23.45 5.14
CA ASN A 14 -17.24 -23.62 6.06
C ASN A 14 -16.99 -22.32 6.83
N PHE A 15 -17.19 -22.35 8.14
CA PHE A 15 -16.95 -21.21 9.03
C PHE A 15 -15.54 -21.23 9.67
N SER A 16 -14.78 -22.30 9.39
CA SER A 16 -13.41 -22.48 9.89
C SER A 16 -12.38 -22.11 8.81
N GLY A 17 -11.29 -21.48 9.23
CA GLY A 17 -10.19 -21.09 8.35
C GLY A 17 -10.08 -19.58 8.13
N ARG A 18 -9.19 -19.20 7.20
CA ARG A 18 -8.80 -17.82 6.90
C ARG A 18 -9.15 -17.51 5.44
N ALA A 19 -9.92 -16.46 5.20
CA ALA A 19 -10.19 -15.99 3.83
C ALA A 19 -9.19 -14.89 3.51
N THR A 20 -8.61 -14.76 2.32
CA THR A 20 -7.64 -13.68 2.05
C THR A 20 -8.33 -12.31 1.80
N ARG A 21 -7.59 -11.18 1.90
CA ARG A 21 -8.16 -9.84 1.65
C ARG A 21 -8.72 -9.73 0.24
N LYS A 22 -8.02 -10.33 -0.74
CA LYS A 22 -8.43 -10.38 -2.14
C LYS A 22 -9.71 -11.19 -2.31
N GLU A 23 -9.77 -12.38 -1.71
CA GLU A 23 -10.96 -13.24 -1.74
C GLU A 23 -12.23 -12.55 -1.21
N TYR A 24 -12.13 -11.85 -0.07
CA TYR A 24 -13.25 -11.10 0.51
C TYR A 24 -13.76 -9.99 -0.43
N TRP A 25 -12.84 -9.17 -0.95
CA TRP A 25 -13.21 -8.05 -1.81
C TRP A 25 -13.73 -8.51 -3.17
N MET A 26 -13.13 -9.55 -3.75
CA MET A 26 -13.59 -10.11 -5.02
C MET A 26 -14.97 -10.75 -4.87
N PHE A 27 -15.22 -11.52 -3.80
CA PHE A 27 -16.55 -12.07 -3.52
C PHE A 27 -17.59 -10.96 -3.36
N THR A 28 -17.30 -9.94 -2.56
CA THR A 28 -18.21 -8.81 -2.31
C THR A 28 -18.53 -8.04 -3.58
N LEU A 29 -17.51 -7.75 -4.41
CA LEU A 29 -17.66 -7.00 -5.65
C LEU A 29 -18.50 -7.78 -6.67
N TYR A 30 -18.21 -9.07 -6.89
CA TYR A 30 -19.02 -9.89 -7.81
C TYR A 30 -20.45 -10.04 -7.34
N ASN A 31 -20.66 -10.27 -6.04
CA ASN A 31 -22.01 -10.38 -5.48
C ASN A 31 -22.82 -9.09 -5.71
N LEU A 32 -22.19 -7.92 -5.50
CA LEU A 32 -22.76 -6.60 -5.78
C LEU A 32 -23.10 -6.40 -7.27
N LEU A 33 -22.22 -6.79 -8.18
CA LEU A 33 -22.48 -6.65 -9.63
C LEU A 33 -23.64 -7.54 -10.09
N ILE A 34 -23.67 -8.80 -9.63
CA ILE A 34 -24.75 -9.74 -9.94
C ILE A 34 -26.06 -9.25 -9.34
N SER A 35 -26.04 -8.72 -8.11
CA SER A 35 -27.24 -8.23 -7.43
C SER A 35 -27.84 -7.01 -8.16
N ILE A 36 -27.00 -6.07 -8.61
CA ILE A 36 -27.44 -4.93 -9.42
C ILE A 36 -28.01 -5.40 -10.76
N GLY A 37 -27.32 -6.32 -11.45
CA GLY A 37 -27.78 -6.87 -12.72
C GLY A 37 -29.14 -7.57 -12.62
N LEU A 38 -29.33 -8.41 -11.60
CA LEU A 38 -30.59 -9.09 -11.34
C LEU A 38 -31.72 -8.12 -10.96
N MET A 39 -31.42 -7.05 -10.24
CA MET A 39 -32.40 -6.00 -9.92
C MET A 39 -32.86 -5.26 -11.19
N VAL A 40 -31.93 -4.88 -12.07
CA VAL A 40 -32.25 -4.16 -13.31
C VAL A 40 -33.01 -5.06 -14.29
N ILE A 41 -32.59 -6.31 -14.47
CA ILE A 41 -33.24 -7.27 -15.37
C ILE A 41 -34.60 -7.70 -14.81
N GLY A 42 -34.68 -8.01 -13.51
CA GLY A 42 -35.92 -8.39 -12.84
C GLY A 42 -37.01 -7.31 -12.98
N ARG A 43 -36.64 -6.05 -12.76
CA ARG A 43 -37.57 -4.92 -12.90
C ARG A 43 -37.92 -4.60 -14.34
N SER A 44 -36.94 -4.62 -15.26
CA SER A 44 -37.18 -4.20 -16.65
C SER A 44 -37.85 -5.26 -17.52
N ALA A 45 -37.51 -6.54 -17.36
CA ALA A 45 -38.06 -7.62 -18.19
C ALA A 45 -39.26 -8.33 -17.55
N PHE A 46 -39.24 -8.54 -16.23
CA PHE A 46 -40.22 -9.38 -15.52
C PHE A 46 -41.12 -8.60 -14.57
N HIS A 47 -40.94 -7.28 -14.46
CA HIS A 47 -41.66 -6.39 -13.54
C HIS A 47 -41.74 -6.94 -12.10
N SER A 48 -40.73 -7.70 -11.67
CA SER A 48 -40.73 -8.40 -10.39
C SER A 48 -39.33 -8.45 -9.79
N ASP A 49 -39.28 -8.30 -8.46
CA ASP A 49 -38.03 -8.36 -7.69
C ASP A 49 -37.70 -9.82 -7.25
N ALA A 50 -38.48 -10.80 -7.69
CA ALA A 50 -38.38 -12.19 -7.25
C ALA A 50 -37.00 -12.81 -7.53
N LEU A 51 -36.40 -12.49 -8.69
CA LEU A 51 -35.08 -13.00 -9.07
C LEU A 51 -33.97 -12.48 -8.14
N TYR A 52 -34.03 -11.18 -7.80
CA TYR A 52 -33.10 -10.58 -6.84
C TYR A 52 -33.30 -11.16 -5.45
N ASN A 53 -34.55 -11.29 -4.99
CA ASN A 53 -34.87 -11.81 -3.66
C ASN A 53 -34.41 -13.26 -3.49
N LEU A 54 -34.62 -14.11 -4.51
CA LEU A 54 -34.19 -15.51 -4.50
C LEU A 54 -32.66 -15.62 -4.46
N TYR A 55 -31.97 -14.81 -5.26
CA TYR A 55 -30.52 -14.75 -5.28
C TYR A 55 -29.94 -14.24 -3.94
N SER A 56 -30.54 -13.21 -3.36
CA SER A 56 -30.13 -12.64 -2.07
C SER A 56 -30.22 -13.68 -0.95
N LEU A 57 -31.30 -14.47 -0.90
CA LEU A 57 -31.44 -15.57 0.06
C LEU A 57 -30.36 -16.64 -0.14
N ALA A 58 -30.10 -17.05 -1.38
CA ALA A 58 -29.09 -18.05 -1.68
C ALA A 58 -27.68 -17.59 -1.28
N MET A 59 -27.37 -16.30 -1.43
CA MET A 59 -26.07 -15.72 -1.12
C MET A 59 -25.90 -15.25 0.33
N LEU A 60 -26.96 -15.28 1.13
CA LEU A 60 -26.93 -14.85 2.53
C LEU A 60 -25.91 -15.67 3.34
N ILE A 61 -25.97 -17.01 3.24
CA ILE A 61 -25.08 -17.91 3.98
C ILE A 61 -23.60 -17.71 3.57
N PRO A 62 -23.25 -17.73 2.26
CA PRO A 62 -21.87 -17.43 1.84
C PRO A 62 -21.38 -16.06 2.33
N SER A 63 -22.22 -15.03 2.33
CA SER A 63 -21.82 -13.69 2.76
C SER A 63 -21.42 -13.63 4.24
N ILE A 64 -22.17 -14.33 5.09
CA ILE A 64 -21.88 -14.46 6.52
C ILE A 64 -20.62 -15.31 6.72
N ALA A 65 -20.48 -16.42 5.99
CA ALA A 65 -19.34 -17.33 6.13
C ALA A 65 -17.99 -16.65 5.82
N VAL A 66 -17.91 -15.87 4.74
CA VAL A 66 -16.68 -15.13 4.40
C VAL A 66 -16.42 -14.00 5.41
N GLY A 67 -17.47 -13.32 5.87
CA GLY A 67 -17.38 -12.29 6.92
C GLY A 67 -16.83 -12.84 8.24
N VAL A 68 -17.32 -13.99 8.69
CA VAL A 68 -16.85 -14.68 9.90
C VAL A 68 -15.37 -15.09 9.80
N ARG A 69 -14.95 -15.67 8.66
CA ARG A 69 -13.53 -16.02 8.44
C ARG A 69 -12.60 -14.81 8.49
N ARG A 70 -13.03 -13.68 7.91
CA ARG A 70 -12.30 -12.41 7.96
C ARG A 70 -12.17 -11.85 9.38
N MET A 71 -13.16 -12.10 10.23
CA MET A 71 -13.14 -11.69 11.62
C MET A 71 -12.20 -12.55 12.45
N HIS A 72 -12.17 -13.85 12.17
CA HIS A 72 -11.23 -14.79 12.77
C HIS A 72 -9.77 -14.44 12.42
N ASP A 73 -9.50 -13.83 11.26
CA ASP A 73 -8.16 -13.30 10.94
C ASP A 73 -7.68 -12.19 11.90
N ILE A 74 -8.60 -11.48 12.54
CA ILE A 74 -8.33 -10.38 13.49
C ILE A 74 -8.34 -10.93 14.94
N GLY A 75 -8.51 -12.25 15.12
CA GLY A 75 -8.59 -12.89 16.44
C GLY A 75 -9.89 -12.55 17.19
N ARG A 76 -10.92 -12.07 16.49
CA ARG A 76 -12.23 -11.73 17.08
C ARG A 76 -13.28 -12.75 16.66
N SER A 77 -14.24 -13.03 17.55
CA SER A 77 -15.35 -13.94 17.26
C SER A 77 -16.25 -13.40 16.16
N GLY A 78 -16.80 -14.29 15.31
CA GLY A 78 -17.70 -13.93 14.21
C GLY A 78 -18.94 -13.11 14.61
N TRP A 79 -19.33 -13.12 15.89
CA TRP A 79 -20.39 -12.26 16.45
C TRP A 79 -20.13 -10.75 16.27
N TRP A 80 -18.88 -10.33 16.10
CA TRP A 80 -18.55 -8.93 15.82
C TRP A 80 -19.06 -8.47 14.44
N LEU A 81 -19.51 -9.38 13.57
CA LEU A 81 -20.14 -9.05 12.29
C LEU A 81 -21.48 -8.32 12.49
N LEU A 82 -22.13 -8.50 13.66
CA LEU A 82 -23.38 -7.82 13.98
C LEU A 82 -23.20 -6.37 14.41
N VAL A 83 -21.99 -5.95 14.83
CA VAL A 83 -21.74 -4.57 15.28
C VAL A 83 -22.17 -3.51 14.26
N PRO A 84 -21.80 -3.59 12.96
CA PRO A 84 -22.30 -2.63 11.97
C PRO A 84 -23.82 -2.69 11.78
N ILE A 85 -24.44 -3.87 11.90
CA ILE A 85 -25.90 -4.04 11.77
C ILE A 85 -26.60 -3.40 12.96
N VAL A 86 -26.11 -3.63 14.18
CA VAL A 86 -26.63 -3.04 15.42
C VAL A 86 -26.53 -1.52 15.37
N ASN A 87 -25.39 -0.98 14.90
CA ASN A 87 -25.22 0.46 14.73
C ASN A 87 -26.18 1.04 13.68
N LEU A 88 -26.42 0.33 12.57
CA LEU A 88 -27.39 0.70 11.55
C LEU A 88 -28.83 0.70 12.10
N VAL A 89 -29.21 -0.34 12.86
CA VAL A 89 -30.53 -0.43 13.48
C VAL A 89 -30.71 0.71 14.48
N PHE A 90 -29.74 0.98 15.36
CA PHE A 90 -29.80 2.13 16.27
C PHE A 90 -29.91 3.46 15.52
N ALA A 91 -29.20 3.63 14.41
CA ALA A 91 -29.31 4.81 13.56
C ALA A 91 -30.69 4.95 12.90
N CYS A 92 -31.33 3.83 12.52
CA CYS A 92 -32.66 3.81 11.93
C CYS A 92 -33.80 3.93 12.96
N THR A 93 -33.61 3.44 14.19
CA THR A 93 -34.61 3.51 15.26
C THR A 93 -34.54 4.81 16.07
N ALA A 94 -33.48 5.61 15.90
CA ALA A 94 -33.35 6.93 16.52
C ALA A 94 -34.36 7.99 16.01
N THR A 95 -35.41 7.58 15.29
CA THR A 95 -36.55 8.43 14.91
C THR A 95 -37.88 7.98 15.50
N VAL A 96 -37.92 6.96 16.37
CA VAL A 96 -39.16 6.49 16.99
C VAL A 96 -39.25 6.97 18.44
N ASP A 97 -39.30 8.29 18.61
CA ASP A 97 -39.91 8.90 19.79
C ASP A 97 -41.43 8.78 19.62
N LEU A 98 -42.01 7.67 20.08
CA LEU A 98 -43.43 7.67 20.42
C LEU A 98 -43.57 8.49 21.70
N GLU A 99 -44.11 9.70 21.56
CA GLU A 99 -44.64 10.51 22.65
C GLU A 99 -43.62 11.38 23.42
N SER A 100 -43.11 12.41 22.75
CA SER A 100 -43.07 13.74 23.37
C SER A 100 -43.31 14.83 22.33
N ASN A 101 -44.39 15.57 22.49
CA ASN A 101 -44.70 16.79 21.74
C ASN A 101 -43.82 17.94 22.25
N GLU A 102 -42.50 17.78 22.16
CA GLU A 102 -41.54 18.85 22.29
C GLU A 102 -40.70 18.86 21.02
N ARG A 103 -40.69 20.00 20.32
CA ARG A 103 -39.91 20.19 19.09
C ARG A 103 -38.49 19.69 19.34
N PRO A 104 -37.89 18.85 18.47
CA PRO A 104 -36.50 18.45 18.64
C PRO A 104 -35.67 19.73 18.56
N LYS A 105 -35.23 20.24 19.71
CA LYS A 105 -34.26 21.34 19.74
C LYS A 105 -33.00 20.75 19.15
N LEU A 106 -32.74 21.14 17.90
CA LEU A 106 -31.53 20.88 17.14
C LEU A 106 -30.35 21.46 17.93
N SER A 107 -29.96 20.77 19.00
CA SER A 107 -28.80 21.10 19.80
C SER A 107 -27.62 21.00 18.85
N GLY A 108 -26.86 22.08 18.68
CA GLY A 108 -25.71 22.11 17.76
C GLY A 108 -24.74 20.96 18.00
N LEU A 109 -24.75 20.37 19.20
CA LEU A 109 -24.02 19.16 19.58
C LEU A 109 -24.45 17.91 18.80
N ALA A 110 -25.74 17.71 18.54
CA ALA A 110 -26.26 16.54 17.81
C ALA A 110 -25.92 16.61 16.30
N LEU A 111 -25.97 17.81 15.72
CA LEU A 111 -25.49 18.04 14.35
C LEU A 111 -23.97 17.84 14.24
N ALA A 112 -23.20 18.37 15.21
CA ALA A 112 -21.76 18.18 15.24
C ALA A 112 -21.37 16.70 15.38
N ALA A 113 -22.07 15.95 16.23
CA ALA A 113 -21.83 14.52 16.41
C ALA A 113 -22.13 13.71 15.13
N GLY A 114 -23.23 14.03 14.42
CA GLY A 114 -23.56 13.40 13.15
C GLY A 114 -22.52 13.67 12.06
N ILE A 115 -22.04 14.91 11.96
CA ILE A 115 -20.99 15.30 10.99
C ILE A 115 -19.68 14.57 11.29
N VAL A 116 -19.26 14.50 12.56
CA VAL A 116 -18.01 13.81 12.97
C VAL A 116 -18.07 12.31 12.69
N LEU A 117 -19.22 11.67 12.94
CA LEU A 117 -19.41 10.23 12.70
C LEU A 117 -19.21 9.86 11.21
N ILE A 118 -19.58 10.75 10.29
CA ILE A 118 -19.43 10.56 8.84
C ILE A 118 -18.00 10.91 8.39
N LEU A 119 -17.37 11.93 8.98
CA LEU A 119 -16.05 12.38 8.56
C LEU A 119 -14.91 11.43 8.94
N ILE A 120 -14.96 10.81 10.13
CA ILE A 120 -13.92 9.88 10.60
C ILE A 120 -13.62 8.75 9.60
N PRO A 121 -14.61 7.98 9.09
CA PRO A 121 -14.33 6.92 8.13
C PRO A 121 -13.83 7.45 6.78
N ILE A 122 -14.31 8.60 6.32
CA ILE A 122 -13.84 9.22 5.07
C ILE A 122 -12.36 9.58 5.18
N ILE A 123 -11.97 10.26 6.27
CA ILE A 123 -10.57 10.61 6.54
C ILE A 123 -9.70 9.35 6.67
N GLY A 124 -10.21 8.30 7.33
CA GLY A 124 -9.53 7.03 7.46
C GLY A 124 -9.23 6.35 6.12
N ILE A 125 -10.20 6.33 5.20
CA ILE A 125 -10.03 5.78 3.85
C ILE A 125 -9.00 6.60 3.05
N LEU A 126 -9.12 7.94 3.09
CA LEU A 126 -8.17 8.83 2.40
C LEU A 126 -6.73 8.65 2.92
N ALA A 127 -6.56 8.57 4.24
CA ALA A 127 -5.25 8.35 4.85
C ALA A 127 -4.66 6.98 4.46
N ALA A 128 -5.48 5.92 4.44
CA ALA A 128 -5.03 4.58 4.07
C ALA A 128 -4.49 4.50 2.63
N ILE A 129 -5.04 5.29 1.71
CA ILE A 129 -4.57 5.37 0.32
C ILE A 129 -3.33 6.28 0.20
N ALA A 130 -3.29 7.40 0.92
CA ALA A 130 -2.24 8.41 0.78
C ALA A 130 -0.90 8.04 1.43
N ILE A 131 -0.91 7.36 2.59
CA ILE A 131 0.30 7.02 3.34
C ILE A 131 1.33 6.22 2.52
N PRO A 132 1.00 5.10 1.86
CA PRO A 132 2.00 4.30 1.13
C PRO A 132 2.60 5.05 -0.08
N ALA A 133 1.80 5.91 -0.72
CA ALA A 133 2.27 6.74 -1.82
C ALA A 133 3.31 7.76 -1.32
N TYR A 134 3.01 8.49 -0.25
CA TYR A 134 3.89 9.52 0.32
C TYR A 134 5.26 8.97 0.75
N GLN A 135 5.27 7.77 1.35
CA GLN A 135 6.52 7.10 1.74
C GLN A 135 7.42 6.83 0.52
N THR A 136 6.84 6.43 -0.61
CA THR A 136 7.63 6.14 -1.82
C THR A 136 8.20 7.41 -2.45
N TYR A 137 7.44 8.51 -2.47
CA TYR A 137 7.93 9.79 -2.98
C TYR A 137 9.09 10.36 -2.15
N THR A 138 8.98 10.31 -0.81
CA THR A 138 10.03 10.82 0.07
C THR A 138 11.32 9.99 -0.01
N VAL A 139 11.20 8.66 -0.16
CA VAL A 139 12.37 7.79 -0.38
C VAL A 139 13.05 8.12 -1.71
N LYS A 140 12.29 8.26 -2.81
CA LYS A 140 12.85 8.64 -4.12
C LYS A 140 13.53 10.00 -4.08
N ALA A 141 12.95 10.98 -3.40
CA ALA A 141 13.55 12.31 -3.26
C ALA A 141 14.92 12.26 -2.55
N LYS A 142 15.02 11.51 -1.45
CA LYS A 142 16.30 11.30 -0.74
C LYS A 142 17.33 10.59 -1.62
N MET A 143 16.89 9.62 -2.42
CA MET A 143 17.77 8.89 -3.34
C MET A 143 18.36 9.78 -4.44
N VAL A 144 17.64 10.82 -4.89
CA VAL A 144 18.20 11.78 -5.86
C VAL A 144 19.41 12.52 -5.27
N GLU A 145 19.34 12.92 -4.00
CA GLU A 145 20.48 13.56 -3.31
C GLU A 145 21.65 12.59 -3.14
N VAL A 146 21.38 11.36 -2.68
CA VAL A 146 22.40 10.32 -2.54
C VAL A 146 23.10 10.04 -3.88
N MET A 147 22.33 9.95 -4.97
CA MET A 147 22.87 9.70 -6.30
C MET A 147 23.60 10.91 -6.87
N ALA A 148 23.25 12.13 -6.50
CA ALA A 148 24.02 13.32 -6.87
C ALA A 148 25.42 13.28 -6.25
N VAL A 149 25.52 12.89 -4.98
CA VAL A 149 26.81 12.67 -4.29
C VAL A 149 27.57 11.48 -4.92
N GLY A 150 26.86 10.40 -5.25
CA GLY A 150 27.44 9.24 -5.95
C GLY A 150 28.08 9.63 -7.29
N LYS A 151 27.40 10.42 -8.12
CA LYS A 151 27.95 10.92 -9.40
C LYS A 151 29.18 11.80 -9.24
N GLN A 152 29.24 12.58 -8.15
CA GLN A 152 30.44 13.36 -7.83
C GLN A 152 31.60 12.41 -7.50
N ALA A 153 31.36 11.35 -6.72
CA ALA A 153 32.37 10.34 -6.40
C ALA A 153 32.84 9.61 -7.67
N GLU A 154 31.93 9.22 -8.57
CA GLU A 154 32.25 8.61 -9.87
C GLU A 154 33.21 9.49 -10.67
N THR A 155 32.94 10.80 -10.75
CA THR A 155 33.78 11.75 -11.49
C THR A 155 35.17 11.91 -10.85
N SER A 156 35.24 12.01 -9.53
CA SER A 156 36.51 12.12 -8.80
C SER A 156 37.36 10.86 -8.94
N VAL A 157 36.75 9.68 -8.86
CA VAL A 157 37.43 8.39 -9.03
C VAL A 157 37.86 8.19 -10.49
N ALA A 158 37.01 8.54 -11.47
CA ALA A 158 37.36 8.49 -12.89
C ALA A 158 38.59 9.34 -13.21
N ASN A 159 38.61 10.60 -12.75
CA ASN A 159 39.76 11.50 -12.93
C ASN A 159 41.05 10.94 -12.31
N TYR A 160 40.95 10.20 -11.19
CA TYR A 160 42.10 9.55 -10.57
C TYR A 160 42.58 8.34 -11.38
N ILE A 161 41.65 7.51 -11.85
CA ILE A 161 41.95 6.34 -12.69
C ILE A 161 42.59 6.78 -14.01
N ASP A 162 42.14 7.88 -14.61
CA ASP A 162 42.69 8.41 -15.87
C ASP A 162 44.13 8.92 -15.70
N LYS A 163 44.47 9.48 -14.54
CA LYS A 163 45.83 9.97 -14.23
C LYS A 163 46.80 8.86 -13.84
N ASN A 164 46.35 7.93 -13.00
CA ASN A 164 47.23 6.98 -12.32
C ASN A 164 47.11 5.54 -12.83
N GLY A 165 46.10 5.24 -13.65
CA GLY A 165 45.85 3.90 -14.21
C GLY A 165 45.35 2.85 -13.21
N LEU A 166 45.27 3.19 -11.92
CA LEU A 166 44.87 2.31 -10.80
C LEU A 166 43.69 2.93 -10.04
N ALA A 167 42.84 2.09 -9.45
CA ALA A 167 41.76 2.54 -8.56
C ALA A 167 42.35 3.13 -7.25
N PRO A 168 41.73 4.18 -6.67
CA PRO A 168 42.17 4.73 -5.41
C PRO A 168 41.89 3.76 -4.26
N THR A 169 42.80 3.72 -3.28
CA THR A 169 42.63 2.87 -2.09
C THR A 169 41.71 3.48 -1.04
N ASN A 170 41.58 4.82 -1.06
CA ASN A 170 40.74 5.60 -0.17
C ASN A 170 40.29 6.90 -0.88
N LEU A 171 39.11 7.41 -0.54
CA LEU A 171 38.58 8.66 -1.12
C LEU A 171 39.41 9.90 -0.80
N ASN A 172 40.20 9.89 0.29
CA ASN A 172 41.09 10.98 0.66
C ASN A 172 42.20 11.23 -0.38
N GLN A 173 42.45 10.29 -1.29
CA GLN A 173 43.40 10.43 -2.40
C GLN A 173 42.77 11.14 -3.61
N THR A 174 41.47 11.45 -3.55
CA THR A 174 40.71 12.11 -4.61
C THR A 174 40.21 13.48 -4.14
N ASP A 175 39.89 14.38 -5.07
CA ASP A 175 39.31 15.70 -4.77
C ASP A 175 37.81 15.63 -4.37
N PHE A 176 37.38 14.50 -3.80
CA PHE A 176 35.99 14.30 -3.43
C PHE A 176 35.65 15.01 -2.12
N THR A 177 34.63 15.88 -2.17
CA THR A 177 34.16 16.68 -1.02
C THR A 177 32.67 16.50 -0.74
N GLY A 178 32.00 15.62 -1.49
CA GLY A 178 30.56 15.43 -1.41
C GLY A 178 30.15 14.77 -0.08
N THR A 179 29.27 15.43 0.66
CA THR A 179 28.66 14.86 1.88
C THR A 179 27.14 14.98 1.80
N SER A 180 26.43 13.99 2.34
CA SER A 180 24.97 14.03 2.47
C SER A 180 24.56 13.48 3.83
N LYS A 181 23.49 14.04 4.40
CA LYS A 181 22.87 13.55 5.65
C LYS A 181 22.29 12.13 5.51
N PHE A 182 22.07 11.68 4.28
CA PHE A 182 21.46 10.40 3.96
C PHE A 182 22.47 9.28 3.71
N ILE A 183 23.77 9.60 3.79
CA ILE A 183 24.88 8.66 3.61
C ILE A 183 25.63 8.56 4.93
N SER A 184 25.88 7.34 5.38
CA SER A 184 26.68 7.05 6.58
C SER A 184 28.16 6.90 6.27
N ASP A 185 28.48 6.24 5.16
CA ASP A 185 29.84 5.99 4.73
C ASP A 185 29.92 5.83 3.21
N ILE A 186 31.04 6.24 2.64
CA ILE A 186 31.39 6.08 1.23
C ILE A 186 32.76 5.41 1.20
N ALA A 187 32.80 4.15 0.76
CA ALA A 187 34.02 3.37 0.69
C ALA A 187 34.30 2.93 -0.75
N VAL A 188 35.57 2.92 -1.14
CA VAL A 188 36.01 2.45 -2.46
C VAL A 188 36.79 1.16 -2.28
N GLU A 189 36.42 0.13 -3.02
CA GLU A 189 37.12 -1.14 -3.01
C GLU A 189 38.39 -1.07 -3.89
N PRO A 190 39.60 -1.31 -3.34
CA PRO A 190 40.86 -1.10 -4.06
C PRO A 190 41.10 -2.09 -5.22
N VAL A 191 40.41 -3.23 -5.25
CA VAL A 191 40.63 -4.27 -6.28
C VAL A 191 39.88 -3.97 -7.57
N ASN A 192 38.58 -3.64 -7.47
CA ASN A 192 37.70 -3.44 -8.62
C ASN A 192 37.39 -1.95 -8.89
N GLY A 193 37.69 -1.05 -7.94
CA GLY A 193 37.28 0.35 -8.00
C GLY A 193 35.79 0.56 -7.72
N ASP A 194 35.12 -0.43 -7.12
CA ASP A 194 33.69 -0.35 -6.78
C ASP A 194 33.48 0.69 -5.68
N ILE A 195 32.62 1.68 -5.96
CA ILE A 195 32.22 2.68 -4.97
C ILE A 195 30.99 2.15 -4.24
N THR A 196 31.06 2.06 -2.93
CA THR A 196 29.96 1.59 -2.07
C THR A 196 29.43 2.73 -1.23
N LEU A 197 28.14 3.04 -1.38
CA LEU A 197 27.42 4.07 -0.64
C LEU A 197 26.53 3.38 0.41
N THR A 198 26.75 3.64 1.69
CA THR A 198 25.93 3.08 2.78
C THR A 198 24.89 4.09 3.25
N LEU A 199 23.61 3.75 3.16
CA LEU A 199 22.50 4.67 3.41
C LEU A 199 22.17 4.80 4.91
N ASN A 200 21.86 6.02 5.36
CA ASN A 200 21.52 6.35 6.74
C ASN A 200 20.09 6.91 6.89
N PHE A 201 19.09 6.27 6.28
CA PHE A 201 17.70 6.69 6.43
C PHE A 201 16.70 5.53 6.36
N VAL A 202 15.65 5.60 7.17
CA VAL A 202 14.55 4.61 7.17
C VAL A 202 13.70 4.79 5.89
N PRO A 203 13.28 3.71 5.20
CA PRO A 203 13.42 2.28 5.54
C PRO A 203 14.67 1.59 4.97
N LEU A 204 15.61 2.33 4.39
CA LEU A 204 16.79 1.78 3.70
C LEU A 204 18.08 1.88 4.55
N LYS A 205 17.96 2.01 5.87
CA LYS A 205 19.10 2.12 6.77
C LYS A 205 20.02 0.90 6.61
N ASP A 206 21.33 1.14 6.53
CA ASP A 206 22.40 0.13 6.38
C ASP A 206 22.40 -0.63 5.04
N LYS A 207 21.50 -0.29 4.11
CA LYS A 207 21.53 -0.83 2.75
C LYS A 207 22.58 -0.11 1.92
N LYS A 208 23.12 -0.82 0.93
CA LYS A 208 24.26 -0.36 0.13
C LYS A 208 23.89 -0.20 -1.34
N ILE A 209 24.39 0.87 -1.95
CA ILE A 209 24.40 1.07 -3.40
C ILE A 209 25.84 0.89 -3.87
N ILE A 210 26.04 0.07 -4.90
CA ILE A 210 27.35 -0.19 -5.49
C ILE A 210 27.37 0.43 -6.88
N LEU A 211 28.41 1.23 -7.14
CA LEU A 211 28.72 1.79 -8.45
C LEU A 211 29.99 1.10 -8.94
N ARG A 212 29.87 0.32 -10.03
CA ARG A 212 30.99 -0.43 -10.61
C ARG A 212 31.51 0.29 -11.85
N PRO A 213 32.81 0.60 -11.92
CA PRO A 213 33.40 1.14 -13.13
C PRO A 213 33.57 0.02 -14.15
N PHE A 214 33.26 0.29 -15.41
CA PHE A 214 33.63 -0.55 -16.54
C PHE A 214 34.24 0.33 -17.65
N ARG A 215 35.29 -0.17 -18.30
CA ARG A 215 35.96 0.58 -19.35
C ARG A 215 35.19 0.47 -20.66
N GLY A 216 34.60 1.59 -21.10
CA GLY A 216 34.14 1.78 -22.47
C GLY A 216 35.30 2.19 -23.38
N THR A 217 35.03 2.36 -24.68
CA THR A 217 35.99 2.80 -25.70
C THR A 217 36.45 4.25 -25.46
N GLY A 218 37.32 4.47 -24.45
CA GLY A 218 37.95 5.75 -24.14
C GLY A 218 37.35 6.53 -22.96
N THR A 219 36.29 6.04 -22.31
CA THR A 219 35.71 6.67 -21.09
C THR A 219 35.35 5.61 -20.05
N THR A 220 35.55 5.93 -18.76
CA THR A 220 35.06 5.11 -17.65
C THR A 220 33.54 5.26 -17.54
N MET A 221 32.81 4.19 -17.83
CA MET A 221 31.37 4.13 -17.66
C MET A 221 31.05 3.47 -16.31
N TRP A 222 29.86 3.77 -15.77
CA TRP A 222 29.45 3.30 -14.45
C TRP A 222 28.17 2.48 -14.53
N SER A 223 28.17 1.33 -13.87
CA SER A 223 26.99 0.50 -13.66
C SER A 223 26.55 0.63 -12.21
N CYS A 224 25.27 0.89 -11.98
CA CYS A 224 24.71 1.07 -10.65
C CYS A 224 23.83 -0.12 -10.24
N SER A 225 24.10 -0.69 -9.05
CA SER A 225 23.29 -1.75 -8.46
C SER A 225 22.99 -1.53 -6.98
N GLY A 226 21.74 -1.75 -6.60
CA GLY A 226 21.29 -1.63 -5.21
C GLY A 226 21.21 -2.98 -4.49
N LEU A 227 21.99 -3.19 -3.43
CA LEU A 227 21.92 -4.42 -2.62
C LEU A 227 20.79 -4.34 -1.59
N GLY A 228 19.79 -5.21 -1.75
CA GLY A 228 18.67 -5.33 -0.80
C GLY A 228 17.63 -4.21 -0.91
N ILE A 229 17.65 -3.41 -1.99
CA ILE A 229 16.70 -2.32 -2.24
C ILE A 229 15.70 -2.78 -3.32
N GLN A 230 14.41 -2.51 -3.12
CA GLN A 230 13.41 -2.79 -4.16
C GLN A 230 13.59 -1.83 -5.34
N GLN A 231 13.49 -2.34 -6.57
CA GLN A 231 13.69 -1.58 -7.81
C GLN A 231 12.81 -0.32 -7.90
N GLN A 232 11.65 -0.31 -7.25
CA GLN A 232 10.75 0.84 -7.17
C GLN A 232 11.35 2.09 -6.50
N TYR A 233 12.39 1.93 -5.66
CA TYR A 233 13.05 3.03 -4.95
C TYR A 233 14.33 3.51 -5.65
N LEU A 234 14.82 2.76 -6.63
CA LEU A 234 16.02 3.07 -7.39
C LEU A 234 15.66 3.92 -8.61
N PRO A 235 16.54 4.85 -9.03
CA PRO A 235 16.37 5.56 -10.29
C PRO A 235 16.56 4.61 -11.48
N SER A 236 16.02 4.99 -12.64
CA SER A 236 15.96 4.13 -13.84
C SER A 236 17.32 3.66 -14.37
N ASN A 237 18.40 4.34 -13.99
CA ASN A 237 19.78 4.01 -14.35
C ASN A 237 20.46 3.02 -13.39
N CYS A 238 19.76 2.59 -12.33
CA CYS A 238 20.24 1.61 -11.37
C CYS A 238 19.37 0.35 -11.42
N LEU A 239 20.00 -0.83 -11.61
CA LEU A 239 19.34 -2.14 -11.69
C LEU A 239 19.78 -3.06 -10.56
#